data_AF-A0A261F633-F1
#
_entry.id   AF-A0A261F633-F1
#
_cell.length_a   1.000
_cell.length_b   1.000
_cell.length_c   1.000
_cell.angle_alpha   90.00
_cell.angle_beta   90.00
_cell.angle_gamma   90.00
#
_symmetry.space_group_name_H-M   'P 1'
#
loop_
_entity.id
_entity.type
_entity.pdbx_description
1 polymer ?
#
loop_
_entity_poly.entity_id
_entity_poly.type
_entity_poly.pdbx_seq_one_letter_code
_entity_poly.pdbx_strand_id
1 'polypeptide(L)'
;MIDGTYLKTGKCLLIAIDGDTSKVLAWQWANKETKTAYTTLLSRFVFPPEVLVCDGNRALENTYTRLWPHTNIQRCLVHVLRDCRRDLTSAPKSMAGRALWKLAKDLFEVQTYDDVADWVARLHAWYQYYKHLLNEKTFAKNCPTDPHAAKHTWWWTHPHLRRCYTRLETLYQEGKLFTYVDYAEIDTPIDRTTNRIEGGVNQQIKLLLTNHRGMPPEHQRRACDWLCYMKTPDPDPYHILNDSQKTPPHPTSERGEQNHGEQLGPGWGTGIQWNDFHTPTPYPNTTDN
;
A
#
# COMPACT_ATOMS: atom_id res chain seq x y z
N MET A 1 -2.78 -11.12 1.21
CA MET A 1 -1.72 -10.13 0.89
C MET A 1 -1.95 -8.84 1.65
N ILE A 2 -0.90 -8.08 1.96
CA ILE A 2 -1.01 -6.76 2.59
C ILE A 2 -0.13 -5.75 1.85
N ASP A 3 -0.69 -4.57 1.58
CA ASP A 3 0.03 -3.44 1.01
C ASP A 3 -0.52 -2.11 1.54
N GLY A 4 0.34 -1.09 1.58
CA GLY A 4 0.01 0.28 1.98
C GLY A 4 -0.05 1.21 0.78
N THR A 5 -1.16 1.94 0.60
CA THR A 5 -1.26 2.96 -0.44
C THR A 5 -1.28 4.37 0.16
N TYR A 6 -0.34 5.22 -0.28
CA TYR A 6 -0.34 6.64 0.05
C TYR A 6 -1.24 7.41 -0.91
N LEU A 7 -2.08 8.27 -0.32
CA LEU A 7 -3.01 9.12 -1.02
C LEU A 7 -2.44 10.54 -1.13
N LYS A 8 -2.92 11.32 -2.12
CA LYS A 8 -2.51 12.72 -2.32
C LYS A 8 -2.82 13.63 -1.13
N THR A 9 -3.77 13.22 -0.27
CA THR A 9 -4.13 13.90 0.98
C THR A 9 -3.07 13.76 2.08
N GLY A 10 -1.98 13.01 1.86
CA GLY A 10 -0.96 12.73 2.86
C GLY A 10 -1.35 11.65 3.86
N LYS A 11 -2.50 10.99 3.67
CA LYS A 11 -2.94 9.81 4.43
C LYS A 11 -2.48 8.52 3.76
N CYS A 12 -2.35 7.47 4.56
CA CYS A 12 -2.06 6.12 4.12
C CYS A 12 -3.25 5.21 4.44
N LEU A 13 -3.58 4.32 3.52
CA LEU A 13 -4.57 3.26 3.72
C LEU A 13 -3.87 1.92 3.60
N LEU A 14 -3.83 1.17 4.70
CA LEU A 14 -3.33 -0.20 4.73
C LEU A 14 -4.48 -1.12 4.35
N ILE A 15 -4.24 -2.06 3.43
CA ILE A 15 -5.28 -2.97 2.95
C ILE A 15 -4.75 -4.39 3.00
N ALA A 16 -5.58 -5.28 3.52
CA ALA A 16 -5.39 -6.72 3.46
C ALA A 16 -6.43 -7.31 2.51
N ILE A 17 -5.98 -8.07 1.52
CA ILE A 17 -6.84 -8.82 0.61
C ILE A 17 -6.59 -10.31 0.76
N ASP A 18 -7.61 -11.09 0.43
CA ASP A 18 -7.49 -12.51 0.19
C ASP A 18 -6.59 -12.76 -1.03
N GLY A 19 -5.69 -13.72 -0.90
CA GLY A 19 -4.69 -14.03 -1.93
C GLY A 19 -5.31 -14.60 -3.20
N ASP A 20 -6.43 -15.31 -3.07
CA ASP A 20 -7.09 -16.02 -4.17
C ASP A 20 -8.18 -15.14 -4.81
N THR A 21 -9.19 -14.78 -4.03
CA THR A 21 -10.39 -14.11 -4.50
C THR A 21 -10.20 -12.61 -4.74
N SER A 22 -9.05 -12.04 -4.34
CA SER A 22 -8.79 -10.60 -4.33
C SER A 22 -9.78 -9.77 -3.49
N LYS A 23 -10.59 -10.42 -2.65
CA LYS A 23 -11.57 -9.76 -1.79
C LYS A 23 -10.86 -9.02 -0.66
N VAL A 24 -11.36 -7.84 -0.31
CA VAL A 24 -10.84 -7.06 0.81
C VAL A 24 -11.25 -7.74 2.12
N LEU A 25 -10.27 -8.09 2.95
CA LEU A 25 -10.50 -8.72 4.25
C LEU A 25 -10.49 -7.68 5.37
N ALA A 26 -9.63 -6.67 5.27
CA ALA A 26 -9.56 -5.59 6.25
C ALA A 26 -8.84 -4.36 5.66
N TRP A 27 -9.11 -3.18 6.21
CA TRP A 27 -8.35 -1.97 5.90
C TRP A 27 -8.17 -1.08 7.13
N GLN A 28 -7.10 -0.29 7.16
CA GLN A 28 -6.78 0.60 8.27
C GLN A 28 -6.23 1.93 7.77
N TRP A 29 -6.88 3.02 8.15
CA TRP A 29 -6.36 4.37 7.95
C TRP A 29 -5.19 4.66 8.87
N ALA A 30 -4.16 5.30 8.34
CA ALA A 30 -3.01 5.77 9.09
C ALA A 30 -2.46 7.08 8.50
N ASN A 31 -1.71 7.84 9.29
CA ASN A 31 -0.92 8.95 8.76
C ASN A 31 0.32 8.44 8.01
N LYS A 32 0.90 7.35 8.52
CA LYS A 32 2.07 6.66 7.97
C LYS A 32 1.97 5.17 8.31
N GLU A 33 2.69 4.35 7.57
CA GLU A 33 2.86 2.94 7.91
C GLU A 33 3.66 2.80 9.21
N THR A 34 2.96 2.44 10.29
CA THR A 34 3.53 2.33 11.64
C THR A 34 3.18 0.98 12.26
N LYS A 35 3.97 0.54 13.25
CA LYS A 35 3.71 -0.72 13.95
C LYS A 35 2.31 -0.74 14.58
N THR A 36 1.87 0.40 15.12
CA THR A 36 0.52 0.55 15.70
C THR A 36 -0.56 0.35 14.64
N ALA A 37 -0.43 1.01 13.47
CA ALA A 37 -1.41 0.87 12.40
C ALA A 37 -1.49 -0.56 11.85
N TYR A 38 -0.34 -1.22 11.67
CA TYR A 38 -0.35 -2.63 11.29
C TYR A 38 -0.91 -3.51 12.39
N THR A 39 -0.59 -3.26 13.66
CA THR A 39 -1.15 -4.04 14.78
C THR A 39 -2.69 -3.95 14.76
N THR A 40 -3.25 -2.74 14.60
CA THR A 40 -4.70 -2.56 14.45
C THR A 40 -5.27 -3.32 13.25
N LEU A 41 -4.58 -3.33 12.11
CA LEU A 41 -5.02 -4.08 10.93
C LEU A 41 -4.99 -5.59 11.17
N LEU A 42 -3.85 -6.13 11.65
CA LEU A 42 -3.61 -7.56 11.81
C LEU A 42 -4.45 -8.16 12.95
N SER A 43 -4.73 -7.39 14.01
CA SER A 43 -5.58 -7.86 15.12
C SER A 43 -7.06 -8.08 14.75
N ARG A 44 -7.48 -7.73 13.53
CA ARG A 44 -8.84 -8.05 13.04
C ARG A 44 -8.97 -9.50 12.56
N PHE A 45 -7.86 -10.20 12.33
CA PHE A 45 -7.87 -11.58 11.90
C PHE A 45 -7.89 -12.48 13.13
N VAL A 46 -8.85 -13.42 13.17
CA VAL A 46 -8.95 -14.43 14.24
C VAL A 46 -7.82 -15.44 14.15
N PHE A 47 -7.43 -15.81 12.93
CA PHE A 47 -6.36 -16.76 12.64
C PHE A 47 -5.28 -16.12 11.77
N PRO A 48 -3.99 -16.46 11.99
CA PRO A 48 -2.92 -16.09 11.07
C PRO A 48 -3.16 -16.70 9.68
N PRO A 49 -2.74 -16.02 8.61
CA PRO A 49 -2.70 -16.65 7.29
C PRO A 49 -1.57 -17.68 7.25
N GLU A 50 -1.72 -18.67 6.37
CA GLU A 50 -0.65 -19.63 6.07
C GLU A 50 0.55 -18.93 5.42
N VAL A 51 0.28 -18.10 4.40
CA VAL A 51 1.29 -17.26 3.74
C VAL A 51 0.88 -15.80 3.71
N LEU A 52 1.77 -14.91 4.14
CA LEU A 52 1.63 -13.47 4.01
C LEU A 52 2.53 -12.93 2.88
N VAL A 53 1.91 -12.46 1.79
CA VAL A 53 2.59 -11.71 0.72
C VAL A 53 2.60 -10.22 1.04
N CYS A 54 3.79 -9.57 1.03
CA CYS A 54 3.91 -8.15 1.40
C CYS A 54 5.07 -7.36 0.76
N ASP A 55 4.96 -6.03 0.85
CA ASP A 55 5.93 -5.02 0.40
C ASP A 55 7.07 -4.75 1.41
N GLY A 56 7.21 -5.60 2.45
CA GLY A 56 8.31 -5.69 3.42
C GLY A 56 8.75 -4.37 4.01
N ASN A 57 7.74 -3.53 4.27
CA ASN A 57 7.81 -2.48 5.22
C ASN A 57 8.31 -3.02 6.58
N ARG A 58 9.35 -2.39 7.15
CA ARG A 58 9.94 -2.82 8.43
C ARG A 58 8.96 -2.75 9.60
N ALA A 59 7.98 -1.85 9.56
CA ALA A 59 6.95 -1.78 10.58
C ALA A 59 5.95 -2.95 10.48
N LEU A 60 5.62 -3.38 9.27
CA LEU A 60 4.81 -4.59 9.04
C LEU A 60 5.58 -5.83 9.51
N GLU A 61 6.85 -5.95 9.12
CA GLU A 61 7.73 -7.05 9.51
C GLU A 61 7.80 -7.26 11.02
N ASN A 62 8.17 -6.22 11.77
CA ASN A 62 8.20 -6.30 13.23
C ASN A 62 6.83 -6.62 13.86
N THR A 63 5.74 -6.39 13.13
CA THR A 63 4.38 -6.64 13.63
C THR A 63 3.98 -8.08 13.38
N TYR A 64 4.12 -8.60 12.17
CA TYR A 64 3.78 -10.00 11.89
C TYR A 64 4.74 -10.96 12.59
N THR A 65 6.03 -10.65 12.75
CA THR A 65 6.96 -11.54 13.50
C THR A 65 6.52 -11.71 14.96
N ARG A 66 5.85 -10.70 15.52
CA ARG A 66 5.31 -10.76 16.89
C ARG A 66 3.94 -11.44 16.95
N LEU A 67 3.03 -11.09 16.05
CA LEU A 67 1.65 -11.57 16.10
C LEU A 67 1.49 -12.96 15.49
N TRP A 68 2.25 -13.26 14.44
CA TRP A 68 2.17 -14.46 13.61
C TRP A 68 3.57 -15.05 13.38
N PRO A 69 4.25 -15.54 14.44
CA PRO A 69 5.65 -15.98 14.35
C PRO A 69 5.87 -17.20 13.45
N HIS A 70 4.82 -17.96 13.16
CA HIS A 70 4.87 -19.18 12.35
C HIS A 70 4.30 -19.00 10.93
N THR A 71 3.83 -17.79 10.59
CA THR A 71 3.33 -17.52 9.23
C THR A 71 4.48 -17.43 8.25
N ASN A 72 4.36 -18.16 7.14
CA ASN A 72 5.32 -18.08 6.04
C ASN A 72 5.18 -16.75 5.30
N ILE A 73 6.29 -16.18 4.86
CA ILE A 73 6.31 -14.82 4.30
C ILE A 73 6.81 -14.85 2.88
N GLN A 74 6.00 -14.42 1.93
CA GLN A 74 6.47 -14.13 0.59
C GLN A 74 6.76 -12.63 0.45
N ARG A 75 8.04 -12.29 0.26
CA ARG A 75 8.46 -10.94 -0.07
C ARG A 75 8.14 -10.64 -1.53
N CYS A 76 7.43 -9.54 -1.80
CA CYS A 76 7.14 -9.14 -3.18
C CYS A 76 8.43 -8.92 -4.00
N LEU A 77 8.62 -9.71 -5.07
CA LEU A 77 9.82 -9.65 -5.91
C LEU A 77 9.98 -8.30 -6.65
N VAL A 78 8.87 -7.64 -6.99
CA VAL A 78 8.90 -6.28 -7.59
C VAL A 78 9.54 -5.28 -6.63
N HIS A 79 9.20 -5.37 -5.34
CA HIS A 79 9.78 -4.53 -4.30
C HIS A 79 11.25 -4.86 -4.04
N VAL A 80 11.61 -6.15 -4.03
CA VAL A 80 13.02 -6.58 -3.92
C VAL A 80 13.84 -6.03 -5.08
N LEU A 81 13.34 -6.14 -6.32
CA LEU A 81 14.03 -5.62 -7.50
C LEU A 81 14.16 -4.09 -7.46
N ARG A 82 13.10 -3.38 -7.02
CA ARG A 82 13.12 -1.91 -6.85
C ARG A 82 14.19 -1.49 -5.84
N ASP A 83 14.30 -2.22 -4.73
CA ASP A 83 15.33 -1.98 -3.71
C ASP A 83 16.75 -2.24 -4.23
N CYS A 84 16.94 -3.33 -4.98
CA CYS A 84 18.21 -3.62 -5.63
C CYS A 84 18.58 -2.55 -6.67
N ARG A 85 17.59 -2.06 -7.43
CA ARG A 85 17.79 -0.97 -8.41
C ARG A 85 18.17 0.34 -7.72
N ARG A 86 17.59 0.65 -6.56
CA ARG A 86 17.97 1.85 -5.79
C ARG A 86 19.44 1.81 -5.36
N ASP A 87 19.96 0.61 -5.06
CA ASP A 87 21.34 0.42 -4.65
C ASP A 87 22.33 0.36 -5.82
N LEU A 88 22.01 -0.40 -6.87
CA LEU A 88 22.93 -0.67 -7.97
C LEU A 88 22.73 0.23 -9.19
N THR A 89 21.58 0.90 -9.29
CA THR A 89 21.01 1.51 -10.51
C THR A 89 20.62 0.48 -11.58
N SER A 90 19.92 0.90 -12.63
CA SER A 90 19.57 0.02 -13.77
C SER A 90 20.74 -0.26 -14.72
N ALA A 91 21.81 0.53 -14.65
CA ALA A 91 23.01 0.37 -15.48
C ALA A 91 24.28 0.53 -14.63
N PRO A 92 24.59 -0.43 -13.75
CA PRO A 92 25.79 -0.38 -12.93
C PRO A 92 27.05 -0.33 -13.80
N LYS A 93 28.03 0.50 -13.42
CA LYS A 93 29.29 0.63 -14.18
C LYS A 93 30.29 -0.48 -13.84
N SER A 94 30.33 -0.94 -12.58
CA SER A 94 31.23 -1.99 -12.14
C SER A 94 30.77 -3.37 -12.60
N MET A 95 31.72 -4.28 -12.87
CA MET A 95 31.40 -5.67 -13.21
C MET A 95 30.64 -6.37 -12.07
N ALA A 96 31.06 -6.13 -10.83
CA ALA A 96 30.39 -6.65 -9.63
C ALA A 96 28.92 -6.23 -9.58
N GLY A 97 28.65 -4.94 -9.79
CA GLY A 97 27.29 -4.40 -9.79
C GLY A 97 26.45 -4.94 -10.94
N ARG A 98 27.01 -5.08 -12.15
CA ARG A 98 26.30 -5.67 -13.31
C ARG A 98 25.92 -7.12 -13.07
N ALA A 99 26.85 -7.92 -12.54
CA ALA A 99 26.61 -9.31 -12.23
C ALA A 99 25.54 -9.46 -11.12
N LEU A 100 25.61 -8.66 -10.06
CA LEU A 100 24.60 -8.69 -8.99
C LEU A 100 23.23 -8.20 -9.47
N TRP A 101 23.20 -7.17 -10.32
CA TRP A 101 21.96 -6.68 -10.93
C TRP A 101 21.32 -7.73 -11.84
N LYS A 102 22.13 -8.52 -12.56
CA LYS A 102 21.63 -9.67 -13.32
C LYS A 102 20.95 -10.68 -12.39
N LEU A 103 21.61 -11.10 -11.30
CA LEU A 103 21.02 -12.02 -10.32
C LEU A 103 19.70 -11.51 -9.73
N ALA A 104 19.60 -10.21 -9.45
CA ALA A 104 18.36 -9.60 -8.96
C ALA A 104 17.22 -9.67 -9.99
N LYS A 105 17.51 -9.54 -11.28
CA LYS A 105 16.50 -9.70 -12.34
C LYS A 105 16.10 -11.15 -12.53
N ASP A 106 17.07 -12.06 -12.44
CA ASP A 106 16.87 -13.50 -12.63
C ASP A 106 15.94 -14.10 -11.54
N LEU A 107 15.62 -13.36 -10.46
CA LEU A 107 14.56 -13.72 -9.51
C LEU A 107 13.21 -14.03 -10.15
N PHE A 108 12.89 -13.37 -11.29
CA PHE A 108 11.62 -13.58 -12.01
C PHE A 108 11.62 -14.81 -12.92
N GLU A 109 12.80 -15.41 -13.16
CA GLU A 109 12.93 -16.62 -13.96
C GLU A 109 12.79 -17.88 -13.10
N VAL A 110 12.91 -17.75 -11.77
CA VAL A 110 12.77 -18.87 -10.83
C VAL A 110 11.32 -19.33 -10.79
N GLN A 111 11.08 -20.63 -10.99
CA GLN A 111 9.75 -21.24 -10.91
C GLN A 111 9.76 -22.56 -10.13
N THR A 112 10.88 -23.27 -10.14
CA THR A 112 11.03 -24.61 -9.55
C THR A 112 12.08 -24.64 -8.44
N TYR A 113 12.11 -25.74 -7.69
CA TYR A 113 13.15 -26.00 -6.69
C TYR A 113 14.56 -26.03 -7.29
N ASP A 114 14.71 -26.59 -8.49
CA ASP A 114 16.00 -26.62 -9.20
C ASP A 114 16.44 -25.20 -9.58
N ASP A 115 15.52 -24.35 -10.04
CA ASP A 115 15.83 -22.95 -10.33
C ASP A 115 16.27 -22.18 -9.08
N VAL A 116 15.66 -22.48 -7.92
CA VAL A 116 16.06 -21.91 -6.63
C VAL A 116 17.49 -22.32 -6.30
N ALA A 117 17.81 -23.62 -6.40
CA ALA A 117 19.15 -24.13 -6.13
C ALA A 117 20.20 -23.48 -7.04
N ASP A 118 19.90 -23.38 -8.34
CA ASP A 118 20.76 -22.71 -9.32
C ASP A 118 20.94 -21.22 -9.03
N TRP A 119 19.87 -20.52 -8.66
CA TRP A 119 19.93 -19.11 -8.29
C TRP A 119 20.82 -18.89 -7.07
N VAL A 120 20.67 -19.73 -6.03
CA VAL A 120 21.48 -19.68 -4.80
C VAL A 120 22.94 -19.98 -5.08
N ALA A 121 23.22 -21.00 -5.90
CA ALA A 121 24.59 -21.33 -6.32
C ALA A 121 25.26 -20.14 -7.03
N ARG A 122 24.54 -19.46 -7.92
CA ARG A 122 25.05 -18.26 -8.60
C ARG A 122 25.25 -17.08 -7.65
N LEU A 123 24.37 -16.86 -6.68
CA LEU A 123 24.55 -15.84 -5.64
C LEU A 123 25.80 -16.12 -4.79
N HIS A 124 26.00 -17.38 -4.40
CA HIS A 124 27.17 -17.79 -3.64
C HIS A 124 28.47 -17.62 -4.44
N ALA A 125 28.48 -18.04 -5.72
CA ALA A 125 29.61 -17.85 -6.61
C ALA A 125 29.97 -16.37 -6.77
N TRP A 126 28.95 -15.51 -6.91
CA TRP A 126 29.15 -14.06 -6.94
C TRP A 126 29.81 -13.53 -5.66
N TYR A 127 29.35 -13.98 -4.48
CA TYR A 127 29.94 -13.61 -3.20
C TYR A 127 31.41 -14.03 -3.14
N GLN A 128 31.73 -15.28 -3.46
CA GLN A 128 33.11 -15.77 -3.38
C GLN A 128 34.07 -14.96 -4.24
N TYR A 129 33.62 -14.56 -5.43
CA TYR A 129 34.42 -13.76 -6.34
C TYR A 129 34.58 -12.31 -5.87
N TYR A 130 33.50 -11.67 -5.39
CA TYR A 130 33.49 -10.23 -5.06
C TYR A 130 33.59 -9.91 -3.56
N LYS A 131 33.78 -10.89 -2.67
CA LYS A 131 33.88 -10.66 -1.21
C LYS A 131 34.96 -9.66 -0.80
N HIS A 132 36.04 -9.56 -1.59
CA HIS A 132 37.09 -8.57 -1.37
C HIS A 132 36.55 -7.13 -1.46
N LEU A 133 35.69 -6.84 -2.45
CA LEU A 133 35.02 -5.54 -2.59
C LEU A 133 34.01 -5.27 -1.47
N LEU A 134 33.31 -6.31 -1.02
CA LEU A 134 32.33 -6.17 0.08
C LEU A 134 32.99 -5.83 1.41
N ASN A 135 34.21 -6.31 1.62
CA ASN A 135 34.99 -6.12 2.82
C ASN A 135 35.96 -4.92 2.75
N GLU A 136 36.01 -4.24 1.61
CA GLU A 136 36.86 -3.07 1.41
C GLU A 136 36.38 -1.88 2.25
N LYS A 137 37.31 -1.25 2.96
CA LYS A 137 37.07 -0.11 3.84
C LYS A 137 37.90 1.09 3.43
N THR A 138 37.26 2.24 3.37
CA THR A 138 37.92 3.54 3.24
C THR A 138 38.09 4.13 4.63
N PHE A 139 39.30 4.59 4.95
CA PHE A 139 39.62 5.19 6.24
C PHE A 139 39.68 6.71 6.14
N ALA A 140 39.12 7.41 7.13
CA ALA A 140 39.05 8.88 7.16
C ALA A 140 40.42 9.53 7.03
N LYS A 141 41.46 8.93 7.63
CA LYS A 141 42.85 9.38 7.53
C LYS A 141 43.38 9.46 6.09
N ASN A 142 42.84 8.64 5.19
CA ASN A 142 43.26 8.60 3.78
C ASN A 142 42.42 9.53 2.89
N CYS A 143 41.27 10.00 3.38
CA CYS A 143 40.33 10.85 2.65
C CYS A 143 39.73 11.93 3.57
N PRO A 144 40.52 12.85 4.11
CA PRO A 144 40.07 13.80 5.14
C PRO A 144 39.05 14.83 4.65
N THR A 145 38.97 15.03 3.33
CA THR A 145 38.01 15.95 2.68
C THR A 145 36.66 15.30 2.37
N ASP A 146 36.52 13.99 2.56
CA ASP A 146 35.25 13.29 2.36
C ASP A 146 34.23 13.68 3.45
N PRO A 147 32.96 13.97 3.11
CA PRO A 147 31.93 14.28 4.11
C PRO A 147 31.77 13.23 5.21
N HIS A 148 32.07 11.96 4.93
CA HIS A 148 32.03 10.88 5.91
C HIS A 148 33.15 10.97 6.96
N ALA A 149 34.31 11.52 6.60
CA ALA A 149 35.46 11.64 7.49
C ALA A 149 35.18 12.55 8.70
N ALA A 150 34.24 13.49 8.58
CA ALA A 150 33.81 14.35 9.68
C ALA A 150 33.08 13.60 10.81
N LYS A 151 32.50 12.43 10.52
CA LYS A 151 31.62 11.68 11.46
C LYS A 151 32.12 10.27 11.78
N HIS A 152 32.97 9.71 10.94
CA HIS A 152 33.39 8.31 11.02
C HIS A 152 34.89 8.16 10.81
N THR A 153 35.51 7.22 11.52
CA THR A 153 36.93 6.88 11.34
C THR A 153 37.18 6.00 10.12
N TRP A 154 36.16 5.26 9.67
CA TRP A 154 36.15 4.47 8.44
C TRP A 154 34.71 4.23 7.96
N TRP A 155 34.55 3.86 6.69
CA TRP A 155 33.29 3.40 6.10
C TRP A 155 33.55 2.31 5.05
N TRP A 156 32.51 1.55 4.69
CA TRP A 156 32.59 0.60 3.58
C TRP A 156 32.77 1.35 2.27
N THR A 157 33.73 0.93 1.44
CA THR A 157 34.01 1.57 0.15
C THR A 157 32.86 1.39 -0.84
N HIS A 158 32.17 0.25 -0.76
CA HIS A 158 31.04 -0.10 -1.64
C HIS A 158 29.75 -0.37 -0.85
N PRO A 159 29.18 0.63 -0.15
CA PRO A 159 28.09 0.41 0.79
C PRO A 159 26.80 -0.03 0.09
N HIS A 160 26.52 0.47 -1.12
CA HIS A 160 25.34 0.09 -1.88
C HIS A 160 25.42 -1.33 -2.44
N LEU A 161 26.59 -1.72 -2.98
CA LEU A 161 26.83 -3.08 -3.47
C LEU A 161 26.63 -4.08 -2.33
N ARG A 162 27.25 -3.79 -1.17
CA ARG A 162 27.14 -4.60 0.03
C ARG A 162 25.69 -4.68 0.53
N ARG A 163 24.97 -3.55 0.59
CA ARG A 163 23.56 -3.52 1.01
C ARG A 163 22.67 -4.35 0.09
N CYS A 164 22.89 -4.29 -1.21
CA CYS A 164 22.15 -5.09 -2.18
C CYS A 164 22.40 -6.59 -1.99
N TYR A 165 23.66 -7.00 -1.87
CA TYR A 165 24.02 -8.40 -1.66
C TYR A 165 23.43 -8.93 -0.35
N THR A 166 23.67 -8.24 0.77
CA THR A 166 23.17 -8.66 2.08
C THR A 166 21.65 -8.77 2.08
N ARG A 167 20.93 -7.88 1.39
CA ARG A 167 19.46 -8.00 1.28
C ARG A 167 19.04 -9.31 0.63
N LEU A 168 19.64 -9.65 -0.52
CA LEU A 168 19.30 -10.88 -1.24
C LEU A 168 19.64 -12.12 -0.42
N GLU A 169 20.82 -12.14 0.19
CA GLU A 169 21.28 -13.22 1.07
C GLU A 169 20.36 -13.39 2.28
N THR A 170 20.06 -12.31 3.00
CA THR A 170 19.19 -12.35 4.18
C THR A 170 17.77 -12.79 3.82
N LEU A 171 17.17 -12.25 2.75
CA LEU A 171 15.82 -12.65 2.35
C LEU A 171 15.76 -14.13 1.92
N TYR A 172 16.82 -14.66 1.33
CA TYR A 172 16.94 -16.08 1.05
C TYR A 172 17.05 -16.91 2.32
N GLN A 173 17.99 -16.56 3.22
CA GLN A 173 18.22 -17.28 4.49
C GLN A 173 17.00 -17.28 5.41
N GLU A 174 16.21 -16.21 5.39
CA GLU A 174 14.96 -16.10 6.14
C GLU A 174 13.78 -16.81 5.46
N GLY A 175 14.00 -17.46 4.30
CA GLY A 175 12.94 -18.18 3.57
C GLY A 175 11.90 -17.27 2.92
N LYS A 176 12.21 -15.98 2.69
CA LYS A 176 11.23 -14.96 2.26
C LYS A 176 11.17 -14.71 0.75
N LEU A 177 12.11 -15.23 -0.04
CA LEU A 177 12.17 -14.98 -1.48
C LEU A 177 11.33 -15.94 -2.33
N PHE A 178 11.33 -17.22 -1.96
CA PHE A 178 10.83 -18.31 -2.82
C PHE A 178 9.73 -19.13 -2.16
N THR A 179 9.06 -18.60 -1.13
CA THR A 179 7.92 -19.28 -0.48
C THR A 179 6.85 -19.68 -1.50
N TYR A 180 6.63 -18.90 -2.56
CA TYR A 180 5.68 -19.30 -3.61
C TYR A 180 6.02 -20.60 -4.33
N VAL A 181 7.31 -20.97 -4.42
CA VAL A 181 7.77 -22.22 -5.02
C VAL A 181 7.40 -23.40 -4.12
N ASP A 182 7.51 -23.22 -2.80
CA ASP A 182 7.12 -24.24 -1.82
C ASP A 182 5.63 -24.57 -1.85
N TYR A 183 4.84 -23.65 -2.39
CA TYR A 183 3.39 -23.73 -2.45
C TYR A 183 2.88 -23.92 -3.90
N ALA A 184 3.76 -24.27 -4.84
CA ALA A 184 3.42 -24.34 -6.26
C ALA A 184 2.47 -25.52 -6.60
N GLU A 185 2.48 -26.58 -5.80
CA GLU A 185 1.67 -27.80 -6.01
C GLU A 185 0.28 -27.74 -5.35
N ILE A 186 -0.04 -26.64 -4.66
CA ILE A 186 -1.34 -26.46 -3.99
C ILE A 186 -2.34 -25.87 -4.98
N ASP A 187 -3.62 -26.24 -4.86
CA ASP A 187 -4.72 -25.83 -5.74
C ASP A 187 -4.79 -24.31 -5.97
N THR A 188 -4.39 -23.52 -4.97
CA THR A 188 -4.30 -22.07 -5.05
C THR A 188 -2.83 -21.61 -4.96
N PRO A 189 -2.18 -21.30 -6.09
CA PRO A 189 -0.78 -20.88 -6.09
C PRO A 189 -0.62 -19.51 -5.42
N ILE A 190 0.45 -19.39 -4.63
CA ILE A 190 0.80 -18.13 -3.97
C ILE A 190 1.47 -17.19 -4.97
N ASP A 191 1.02 -15.92 -5.00
CA ASP A 191 1.68 -14.93 -5.86
C ASP A 191 3.05 -14.53 -5.29
N ARG A 192 4.05 -14.49 -6.17
CA ARG A 192 5.39 -13.94 -5.89
C ARG A 192 5.45 -12.40 -5.79
N THR A 193 4.34 -11.69 -6.06
CA THR A 193 4.27 -10.22 -6.07
C THR A 193 2.98 -9.69 -5.45
N THR A 194 2.99 -8.42 -5.05
CA THR A 194 1.81 -7.66 -4.57
C THR A 194 1.02 -7.00 -5.72
N ASN A 195 1.24 -7.40 -6.97
CA ASN A 195 0.58 -6.79 -8.13
C ASN A 195 -0.96 -6.88 -8.06
N ARG A 196 -1.50 -7.96 -7.49
CA ARG A 196 -2.94 -8.17 -7.33
C ARG A 196 -3.59 -7.05 -6.48
N ILE A 197 -2.93 -6.63 -5.41
CA ILE A 197 -3.42 -5.54 -4.55
C ILE A 197 -3.06 -4.15 -5.12
N GLU A 198 -1.85 -3.98 -5.65
CA GLU A 198 -1.37 -2.72 -6.22
C GLU A 198 -2.16 -2.30 -7.46
N GLY A 199 -2.35 -3.22 -8.42
CA GLY A 199 -3.12 -3.02 -9.64
C GLY A 199 -4.63 -3.19 -9.47
N GLY A 200 -5.05 -3.84 -8.38
CA GLY A 200 -6.46 -4.03 -8.03
C GLY A 200 -7.00 -2.92 -7.15
N VAL A 201 -7.21 -3.22 -5.87
CA VAL A 201 -7.87 -2.33 -4.90
C VAL A 201 -7.17 -0.98 -4.79
N ASN A 202 -5.83 -0.97 -4.70
CA ASN A 202 -5.07 0.27 -4.55
C ASN A 202 -5.22 1.20 -5.75
N GLN A 203 -5.19 0.66 -6.96
CA GLN A 203 -5.38 1.45 -8.17
C GLN A 203 -6.81 2.00 -8.28
N GLN A 204 -7.82 1.21 -7.92
CA GLN A 204 -9.21 1.66 -7.95
C GLN A 204 -9.46 2.80 -6.94
N ILE A 205 -8.86 2.75 -5.76
CA ILE A 205 -8.88 3.85 -4.79
C ILE A 205 -8.23 5.11 -5.38
N LYS A 206 -7.05 4.97 -6.00
CA LYS A 206 -6.35 6.10 -6.63
C LYS A 206 -7.17 6.73 -7.75
N LEU A 207 -7.86 5.92 -8.56
CA LEU A 207 -8.73 6.37 -9.63
C LEU A 207 -9.97 7.10 -9.08
N LEU A 208 -10.64 6.53 -8.07
CA LEU A 208 -11.78 7.16 -7.40
C LEU A 208 -11.45 8.58 -6.93
N LEU A 209 -10.34 8.73 -6.19
CA LEU A 209 -9.91 10.04 -5.69
C LEU A 209 -9.43 10.98 -6.80
N THR A 210 -8.90 10.42 -7.89
CA THR A 210 -8.47 11.21 -9.04
C THR A 210 -9.65 11.77 -9.84
N ASN A 211 -10.77 11.04 -9.90
CA ASN A 211 -12.00 11.47 -10.57
C ASN A 211 -12.82 12.42 -9.69
N HIS A 212 -12.67 12.34 -8.36
CA HIS A 212 -13.41 13.16 -7.39
C HIS A 212 -12.51 14.11 -6.59
N ARG A 213 -11.58 14.81 -7.25
CA ARG A 213 -10.61 15.70 -6.57
C ARG A 213 -11.25 16.85 -5.78
N GLY A 214 -12.43 17.31 -6.19
CA GLY A 214 -13.18 18.37 -5.50
C GLY A 214 -13.93 17.90 -4.25
N MET A 215 -13.93 16.60 -3.96
CA MET A 215 -14.61 16.04 -2.80
C MET A 215 -13.86 16.43 -1.50
N PRO A 216 -14.56 16.88 -0.44
CA PRO A 216 -13.94 17.16 0.85
C PRO A 216 -13.18 15.95 1.41
N PRO A 217 -12.11 16.13 2.20
CA PRO A 217 -11.27 15.03 2.69
C PRO A 217 -12.04 13.95 3.46
N GLU A 218 -13.04 14.34 4.24
CA GLU A 218 -13.88 13.38 4.96
C GLU A 218 -14.73 12.52 4.01
N HIS A 219 -15.33 13.14 2.99
CA HIS A 219 -16.10 12.42 1.98
C HIS A 219 -15.18 11.49 1.16
N GLN A 220 -13.96 11.94 0.83
CA GLN A 220 -12.97 11.08 0.16
C GLN A 220 -12.64 9.85 0.99
N ARG A 221 -12.48 10.02 2.31
CA ARG A 221 -12.26 8.92 3.25
C ARG A 221 -13.43 7.94 3.23
N ARG A 222 -14.66 8.44 3.40
CA ARG A 222 -15.89 7.61 3.37
C ARG A 222 -16.06 6.88 2.03
N ALA A 223 -15.75 7.54 0.91
CA ALA A 223 -15.82 6.93 -0.42
C ALA A 223 -14.80 5.79 -0.59
N CYS A 224 -13.59 5.94 -0.03
CA CYS A 224 -12.61 4.86 0.01
C CYS A 224 -13.04 3.73 0.95
N ASP A 225 -13.57 4.04 2.13
CA ASP A 225 -14.13 3.04 3.06
C ASP A 225 -15.25 2.25 2.38
N TRP A 226 -16.15 2.93 1.66
CA TRP A 226 -17.21 2.33 0.88
C TRP A 226 -16.67 1.42 -0.23
N LEU A 227 -15.66 1.86 -0.98
CA LEU A 227 -15.06 1.05 -2.04
C LEU A 227 -14.37 -0.20 -1.48
N CYS A 228 -13.69 -0.09 -0.34
CA CYS A 228 -13.14 -1.25 0.36
C CYS A 228 -14.26 -2.20 0.82
N TYR A 229 -15.32 -1.66 1.41
CA TYR A 229 -16.48 -2.42 1.85
C TYR A 229 -17.15 -3.18 0.70
N MET A 230 -17.44 -2.53 -0.42
CA MET A 230 -18.06 -3.18 -1.59
C MET A 230 -17.19 -4.28 -2.21
N LYS A 231 -15.92 -4.37 -1.82
CA LYS A 231 -14.98 -5.41 -2.27
C LYS A 231 -14.76 -6.51 -1.24
N THR A 232 -15.45 -6.51 -0.12
CA THR A 232 -15.45 -7.65 0.81
C THR A 232 -16.11 -8.87 0.16
N PRO A 233 -15.97 -10.07 0.75
CA PRO A 233 -16.61 -11.27 0.23
C PRO A 233 -18.13 -11.12 0.08
N ASP A 234 -18.79 -10.55 1.10
CA ASP A 234 -20.24 -10.39 1.17
C ASP A 234 -20.63 -8.96 1.63
N PRO A 235 -20.66 -7.98 0.72
CA PRO A 235 -21.12 -6.64 1.05
C PRO A 235 -22.65 -6.58 1.05
N ASP A 236 -23.22 -6.06 2.14
CA ASP A 236 -24.66 -5.75 2.27
C ASP A 236 -24.88 -4.23 2.34
N PRO A 237 -24.88 -3.54 1.18
CA PRO A 237 -25.09 -2.10 1.13
C PRO A 237 -26.50 -1.70 1.61
N TYR A 238 -27.49 -2.58 1.48
CA TYR A 238 -28.89 -2.26 1.80
C TYR A 238 -29.14 -2.25 3.31
N HIS A 239 -28.47 -3.12 4.07
CA HIS A 239 -28.56 -3.10 5.53
C HIS A 239 -28.02 -1.78 6.12
N ILE A 240 -26.92 -1.25 5.56
CA ILE A 240 -26.36 0.05 5.99
C ILE A 240 -27.31 1.21 5.66
N LEU A 241 -27.93 1.16 4.49
CA LEU A 241 -28.89 2.19 4.06
C LEU A 241 -30.15 2.18 4.95
N ASN A 242 -30.66 1.00 5.31
CA ASN A 242 -31.83 0.85 6.18
C ASN A 242 -31.60 1.40 7.59
N ASP A 243 -30.39 1.28 8.14
CA ASP A 243 -30.04 1.91 9.43
C ASP A 243 -29.86 3.43 9.31
N SER A 244 -29.33 3.93 8.19
CA SER A 244 -29.18 5.37 7.94
C SER A 244 -30.51 6.10 7.68
N GLN A 245 -31.57 5.36 7.31
CA GLN A 245 -32.94 5.87 7.16
C GLN A 245 -33.71 5.96 8.49
N LYS A 246 -33.15 5.46 9.60
CA LYS A 246 -33.68 5.72 10.95
C LYS A 246 -33.29 7.14 11.39
N THR A 247 -34.00 8.13 10.82
CA THR A 247 -34.11 9.56 11.21
C THR A 247 -32.83 10.27 11.67
N PRO A 248 -32.40 11.36 10.98
CA PRO A 248 -31.57 12.38 11.62
C PRO A 248 -32.31 12.88 12.88
N PRO A 249 -31.61 13.19 14.00
CA PRO A 249 -32.26 13.94 15.07
C PRO A 249 -32.71 15.26 14.46
N HIS A 250 -34.03 15.44 14.37
CA HIS A 250 -34.61 16.77 14.14
C HIS A 250 -34.05 17.66 15.25
N PRO A 251 -33.38 18.78 14.95
CA PRO A 251 -33.14 19.79 15.97
C PRO A 251 -34.52 20.30 16.37
N THR A 252 -35.00 19.88 17.54
CA THR A 252 -36.16 20.48 18.18
C THR A 252 -35.79 21.93 18.43
N SER A 253 -36.19 22.84 17.54
CA SER A 253 -36.11 24.26 17.79
C SER A 253 -37.10 24.55 18.92
N GLU A 254 -36.60 24.67 20.14
CA GLU A 254 -37.33 25.33 21.21
C GLU A 254 -37.71 26.72 20.68
N ARG A 255 -39.02 26.94 20.57
CA ARG A 255 -39.60 28.18 20.10
C ARG A 255 -39.44 29.21 21.22
N GLY A 256 -38.27 29.83 21.28
CA GLY A 256 -38.06 31.07 22.02
C GLY A 256 -38.87 32.18 21.37
N GLU A 257 -39.67 32.85 22.19
CA GLU A 257 -40.52 33.97 21.82
C GLU A 257 -39.74 35.12 21.17
N GLN A 258 -40.45 35.82 20.29
CA GLN A 258 -39.97 36.84 19.37
C GLN A 258 -39.39 38.06 20.09
N ASN A 259 -38.31 38.62 19.53
CA ASN A 259 -38.17 40.08 19.44
C ASN A 259 -37.33 40.50 18.23
N HIS A 260 -37.66 41.69 17.75
CA HIS A 260 -37.52 42.20 16.39
C HIS A 260 -36.10 42.52 15.89
N GLY A 261 -35.94 42.37 14.56
CA GLY A 261 -35.25 43.34 13.70
C GLY A 261 -33.78 43.06 13.37
N GLU A 262 -33.52 42.50 12.18
CA GLU A 262 -32.60 43.08 11.19
C GLU A 262 -32.47 42.20 9.95
N GLN A 263 -32.34 42.86 8.82
CA GLN A 263 -32.41 42.35 7.46
C GLN A 263 -31.05 41.77 7.04
N LEU A 264 -30.98 40.47 6.79
CA LEU A 264 -29.80 39.81 6.20
C LEU A 264 -30.26 38.87 5.08
N GLY A 265 -29.65 39.03 3.90
CA GLY A 265 -30.03 38.40 2.64
C GLY A 265 -29.95 36.87 2.61
N PRO A 266 -30.46 36.21 1.55
CA PRO A 266 -30.57 34.76 1.52
C PRO A 266 -29.19 34.09 1.48
N GLY A 267 -28.93 33.29 2.52
CA GLY A 267 -27.76 32.43 2.63
C GLY A 267 -27.82 31.23 1.67
N TRP A 268 -26.64 30.79 1.25
CA TRP A 268 -26.46 29.64 0.37
C TRP A 268 -26.86 28.33 1.05
N GLY A 269 -27.72 27.53 0.40
CA GLY A 269 -27.86 26.11 0.72
C GLY A 269 -29.22 25.57 1.14
N THR A 270 -30.35 26.14 0.70
CA THR A 270 -31.63 25.39 0.68
C THR A 270 -31.77 24.70 -0.67
N GLY A 271 -32.05 23.39 -0.63
CA GLY A 271 -32.05 22.50 -1.78
C GLY A 271 -32.83 23.01 -2.99
N ILE A 272 -32.30 22.67 -4.17
CA ILE A 272 -32.90 22.92 -5.48
C ILE A 272 -34.37 22.49 -5.43
N GLN A 273 -35.30 23.45 -5.53
CA GLN A 273 -36.71 23.14 -5.65
C GLN A 273 -37.00 22.71 -7.09
N TRP A 274 -37.71 21.60 -7.24
CA TRP A 274 -38.04 21.01 -8.54
C TRP A 274 -38.82 21.96 -9.48
N ASN A 275 -39.44 23.01 -8.94
CA ASN A 275 -40.16 24.04 -9.70
C ASN A 275 -39.24 25.12 -10.32
N ASP A 276 -37.96 25.19 -9.96
CA ASP A 276 -37.03 26.22 -10.47
C ASP A 276 -36.60 26.00 -11.93
N PHE A 277 -36.92 24.84 -12.54
CA PHE A 277 -36.53 24.50 -13.90
C PHE A 277 -37.65 24.58 -14.95
N HIS A 278 -38.85 25.02 -14.57
CA HIS A 278 -39.97 25.16 -15.51
C HIS A 278 -40.68 26.49 -15.35
N THR A 279 -40.62 27.34 -16.37
CA THR A 279 -41.46 28.53 -16.49
C THR A 279 -42.89 28.10 -16.84
N PRO A 280 -43.90 28.40 -16.01
CA PRO A 280 -45.30 28.18 -16.39
C PRO A 280 -45.64 29.12 -17.54
N THR A 281 -46.10 28.57 -18.67
CA THR A 281 -46.70 29.36 -19.73
C THR A 281 -48.18 29.58 -19.39
N PRO A 282 -48.66 30.84 -19.32
CA PRO A 282 -50.08 31.11 -19.14
C PRO A 282 -50.87 30.64 -20.37
N TYR A 283 -51.91 29.84 -20.17
CA TYR A 283 -52.94 29.62 -21.18
C TYR A 283 -53.68 30.95 -21.43
N PRO A 284 -53.77 31.45 -22.67
CA PRO A 284 -54.58 32.63 -22.96
C PRO A 284 -56.07 32.24 -22.94
N ASN A 285 -56.76 32.62 -21.87
CA ASN A 285 -58.21 32.76 -21.89
C ASN A 285 -58.56 34.11 -22.52
N THR A 286 -58.89 34.12 -23.80
CA THR A 286 -59.71 35.17 -24.42
C THR A 286 -61.09 34.59 -24.64
N THR A 287 -62.04 34.95 -23.78
CA THR A 287 -63.46 34.96 -24.14
C THR A 287 -63.76 36.35 -24.69
N ASP A 288 -63.93 36.45 -26.00
CA ASP A 288 -64.56 37.60 -26.64
C ASP A 288 -66.08 37.54 -26.43
N ASN A 289 -66.63 38.68 -26.04
CA ASN A 289 -67.88 39.23 -26.56
C ASN A 289 -67.67 40.73 -26.76
#